data_AF-A0A663DRR0-F1
#
_entry.id   AF-A0A663DRR0-F1
#
_cell.length_a   1.000
_cell.length_b   1.000
_cell.length_c   1.000
_cell.angle_alpha   90.00
_cell.angle_beta   90.00
_cell.angle_gamma   90.00
#
_symmetry.space_group_name_H-M   'P 1'
#
loop_
_entity.id
_entity.type
_entity.pdbx_description
1 polymer ?
#
loop_
_entity_poly.entity_id
_entity_poly.type
_entity_poly.pdbx_seq_one_letter_code
_entity_poly.pdbx_strand_id
1 'polypeptide(L)'
;MAVPPRGRVSSGKAQPAAPAAPSTSCAALAPPPRPAMAYEAAVPPRPACAYTSCYCEENVWKLCDYIRSQHQYPLEEFYAVFISNDRRMIPLWKQKSGHGDEPVVWVKDSVLSLSQ
;
A
#
# COMPACT_ATOMS: atom_id res chain seq x y z
N MET A 1 -40.13 61.23 -49.86
CA MET A 1 -38.69 61.55 -49.84
C MET A 1 -38.49 62.73 -48.91
N ALA A 2 -37.85 62.51 -47.76
CA ALA A 2 -37.38 63.59 -46.89
C ALA A 2 -36.16 63.04 -46.15
N VAL A 3 -34.98 63.50 -46.52
CA VAL A 3 -33.74 63.31 -45.75
C VAL A 3 -33.54 64.58 -44.94
N PRO A 4 -33.31 64.46 -43.63
CA PRO A 4 -32.44 65.42 -42.96
C PRO A 4 -31.55 64.71 -41.90
N PRO A 5 -30.64 65.41 -41.22
CA PRO A 5 -29.34 65.77 -41.75
C PRO A 5 -28.19 65.20 -40.89
N ARG A 6 -26.97 65.35 -41.40
CA ARG A 6 -25.70 64.95 -40.78
C ARG A 6 -25.60 65.36 -39.30
N GLY A 7 -25.54 64.35 -38.43
CA GLY A 7 -25.18 64.48 -37.02
C GLY A 7 -23.66 64.47 -36.82
N ARG A 8 -23.21 65.39 -35.97
CA ARG A 8 -21.85 65.78 -35.63
C ARG A 8 -21.04 64.65 -34.96
N VAL A 9 -19.80 64.46 -35.41
CA VAL A 9 -18.81 63.58 -34.76
C VAL A 9 -18.45 64.19 -33.39
N SER A 10 -18.76 63.45 -32.32
CA SER A 10 -18.31 63.73 -30.96
C SER A 10 -17.18 62.77 -30.63
N SER A 11 -15.98 63.31 -30.46
CA SER A 11 -14.80 62.57 -30.01
C SER A 11 -15.00 62.10 -28.56
N GLY A 12 -15.53 60.89 -28.40
CA GLY A 12 -15.59 60.19 -27.12
C GLY A 12 -14.19 59.73 -26.71
N LYS A 13 -13.69 60.30 -25.62
CA LYS A 13 -12.40 59.98 -24.99
C LYS A 13 -12.38 58.48 -24.60
N ALA A 14 -11.44 57.72 -25.14
CA ALA A 14 -11.27 56.30 -24.82
C ALA A 14 -10.92 56.12 -23.33
N GLN A 15 -11.76 55.35 -22.64
CA GLN A 15 -11.53 54.90 -21.26
C GLN A 15 -10.70 53.60 -21.31
N PRO A 16 -9.63 53.46 -20.52
CA PRO A 16 -8.82 52.24 -20.56
C PRO A 16 -9.61 51.05 -19.99
N ALA A 17 -9.51 49.93 -20.70
CA ALA A 17 -10.11 48.65 -20.34
C ALA A 17 -9.55 48.12 -19.03
N ALA A 18 -10.43 47.63 -18.15
CA ALA A 18 -10.05 46.90 -16.95
C ALA A 18 -9.38 45.56 -17.31
N PRO A 19 -8.40 45.07 -16.53
CA PRO A 19 -7.75 43.79 -16.80
C PRO A 19 -8.70 42.61 -16.52
N ALA A 20 -8.63 41.61 -17.40
CA ALA A 20 -9.38 40.37 -17.31
C ALA A 20 -9.05 39.58 -16.03
N ALA A 21 -10.08 39.15 -15.31
CA ALA A 21 -9.94 38.21 -14.20
C ALA A 21 -9.56 36.81 -14.72
N PRO A 22 -8.63 36.08 -14.08
CA PRO A 22 -8.29 34.73 -14.49
C PRO A 22 -9.46 33.78 -14.16
N SER A 23 -9.89 33.01 -15.16
CA SER A 23 -10.87 31.94 -15.03
C SER A 23 -10.37 30.90 -14.01
N THR A 24 -11.10 30.77 -12.91
CA THR A 24 -10.83 29.76 -11.87
C THR A 24 -11.08 28.38 -12.47
N SER A 25 -9.99 27.67 -12.81
CA SER A 25 -10.02 26.28 -13.27
C SER A 25 -10.65 25.39 -12.19
N CYS A 26 -11.53 24.49 -12.59
CA CYS A 26 -12.23 23.53 -11.74
C CYS A 26 -11.23 22.77 -10.85
N ALA A 27 -11.27 23.03 -9.54
CA ALA A 27 -10.65 22.14 -8.57
C ALA A 27 -11.46 20.83 -8.57
N ALA A 28 -10.90 19.78 -9.18
CA ALA A 28 -11.40 18.43 -8.97
C ALA A 28 -11.26 18.12 -7.48
N LEU A 29 -12.39 18.06 -6.77
CA LEU A 29 -12.43 17.61 -5.38
C LEU A 29 -11.83 16.21 -5.33
N ALA A 30 -10.66 16.09 -4.70
CA ALA A 30 -10.07 14.79 -4.43
C ALA A 30 -11.07 13.96 -3.62
N PRO A 31 -11.23 12.65 -3.92
CA PRO A 31 -12.08 11.79 -3.11
C PRO A 31 -11.58 11.78 -1.66
N PRO A 32 -12.49 11.64 -0.67
CA PRO A 32 -12.09 11.60 0.73
C PRO A 32 -11.04 10.49 0.93
N PRO A 33 -10.03 10.71 1.79
CA PRO A 33 -9.09 9.66 2.12
C PRO A 33 -9.89 8.48 2.67
N ARG A 34 -9.82 7.34 1.98
CA ARG A 34 -10.25 6.06 2.58
C ARG A 34 -9.53 5.96 3.92
N PRO A 35 -10.21 5.65 5.03
CA PRO A 35 -9.50 5.39 6.27
C PRO A 35 -8.46 4.33 5.94
N ALA A 36 -7.19 4.71 6.05
CA ALA A 36 -6.14 3.73 6.07
C ALA A 36 -6.46 2.87 7.29
N MET A 37 -7.06 1.71 7.06
CA MET A 37 -7.10 0.67 8.08
C MET A 37 -5.62 0.42 8.41
N ALA A 38 -5.15 1.05 9.48
CA ALA A 38 -3.88 0.71 10.06
C ALA A 38 -4.06 -0.71 10.58
N TYR A 39 -3.65 -1.69 9.77
CA TYR A 39 -3.59 -3.06 10.21
C TYR A 39 -2.54 -3.10 11.31
N GLU A 40 -2.96 -3.38 12.54
CA GLU A 40 -2.01 -3.54 13.63
C GLU A 40 -1.35 -4.90 13.49
N ALA A 41 -0.01 -4.94 13.51
CA ALA A 41 0.71 -6.18 13.29
C ALA A 41 0.37 -7.21 14.37
N ALA A 42 -0.08 -8.40 13.96
CA ALA A 42 -0.44 -9.48 14.89
C ALA A 42 0.76 -10.10 15.63
N VAL A 43 1.99 -9.83 15.19
CA VAL A 43 3.23 -10.39 15.71
C VAL A 43 4.26 -9.28 15.96
N PRO A 44 5.20 -9.48 16.91
CA PRO A 44 6.22 -8.48 17.19
C PRO A 44 7.16 -8.28 15.98
N PRO A 45 7.91 -7.17 15.94
CA PRO A 45 8.89 -6.96 14.88
C PRO A 45 9.92 -8.11 14.85
N ARG A 46 10.43 -8.43 13.65
CA ARG A 46 11.32 -9.59 13.41
C ARG A 46 12.45 -9.77 14.45
N PRO A 47 13.17 -8.73 14.91
CA PRO A 47 14.24 -8.91 15.91
C PRO A 47 13.76 -9.33 17.30
N ALA A 48 12.48 -9.11 17.62
CA ALA A 48 11.86 -9.46 18.89
C ALA A 48 11.16 -10.83 18.85
N CYS A 49 11.08 -11.48 17.69
CA CYS A 49 10.57 -12.83 17.57
C CYS A 49 11.61 -13.85 18.08
N ALA A 50 11.15 -14.85 18.84
CA ALA A 50 11.99 -16.01 19.14
C ALA A 50 12.34 -16.73 17.82
N TYR A 51 13.63 -16.93 17.57
CA TYR A 51 14.10 -17.51 16.32
C TYR A 51 15.30 -18.43 16.53
N THR A 52 15.17 -19.66 16.05
CA THR A 52 16.25 -20.64 15.98
C THR A 52 16.39 -21.12 14.53
N SER A 53 17.60 -21.01 13.97
CA SER A 53 17.85 -21.42 12.59
C SER A 53 17.56 -22.92 12.41
N CYS A 54 16.93 -23.29 11.30
CA CYS A 54 16.55 -24.67 10.96
C CYS A 54 15.46 -25.31 11.85
N TYR A 55 14.82 -24.55 12.76
CA TYR A 55 13.65 -24.96 13.56
C TYR A 55 12.45 -24.08 13.22
N CYS A 56 12.10 -24.06 11.94
CA CYS A 56 11.06 -23.19 11.38
C CYS A 56 9.67 -23.54 11.91
N GLU A 57 9.40 -24.83 12.13
CA GLU A 57 8.21 -25.34 12.80
C GLU A 57 8.03 -24.76 14.22
N GLU A 58 9.09 -24.75 15.01
CA GLU A 58 9.06 -24.24 16.39
C GLU A 58 8.95 -22.72 16.41
N ASN A 59 9.64 -22.03 15.49
CA ASN A 59 9.54 -20.58 15.34
C ASN A 59 8.11 -20.16 15.01
N VAL A 60 7.43 -20.86 14.09
CA VAL A 60 6.02 -20.57 13.74
C VAL A 60 5.09 -20.90 14.91
N TRP A 61 5.29 -22.03 15.59
CA TRP A 61 4.51 -22.37 16.78
C TRP A 61 4.56 -21.28 17.84
N LYS A 62 5.74 -20.69 18.10
CA LYS A 62 5.90 -19.56 19.03
C LYS A 62 5.16 -18.30 18.57
N LEU A 63 5.04 -18.05 17.26
CA LEU A 63 4.24 -16.94 16.75
C LEU A 63 2.74 -17.19 16.96
N CYS A 64 2.25 -18.40 16.68
CA CYS A 64 0.86 -18.77 16.94
C CYS A 64 0.52 -18.69 18.44
N ASP A 65 1.44 -19.14 19.31
CA ASP A 65 1.28 -19.04 20.76
C ASP A 65 1.21 -17.57 21.22
N TYR A 66 2.07 -16.71 20.67
CA TYR A 66 2.03 -15.28 20.92
C TYR A 66 0.70 -14.65 20.50
N ILE A 67 0.23 -14.90 19.27
CA ILE A 67 -1.04 -14.36 18.76
C ILE A 67 -2.19 -14.78 19.68
N ARG A 68 -2.23 -16.07 20.04
CA ARG A 68 -3.22 -16.63 20.96
C ARG A 68 -3.19 -15.94 22.32
N SER A 69 -2.02 -15.63 22.86
CA SER A 69 -1.88 -14.99 24.17
C SER A 69 -2.23 -13.49 24.17
N GLN A 70 -2.14 -12.80 23.03
CA GLN A 70 -2.50 -11.38 22.95
C GLN A 70 -4.02 -11.15 22.95
N HIS A 71 -4.82 -12.15 22.54
CA HIS A 71 -6.27 -12.03 22.39
C HIS A 71 -6.74 -10.88 21.46
N GLN A 72 -5.83 -10.35 20.63
CA GLN A 72 -6.11 -9.23 19.72
C GLN A 72 -6.83 -9.68 18.44
N TYR A 73 -6.55 -10.90 17.99
CA TYR A 73 -7.11 -11.50 16.78
C TYR A 73 -7.50 -12.96 17.05
N PRO A 74 -8.58 -13.49 16.44
CA PRO A 74 -8.91 -14.92 16.51
C PRO A 74 -7.78 -15.75 15.89
N LEU A 75 -7.37 -16.83 16.57
CA LEU A 75 -6.28 -17.67 16.07
C LEU A 75 -6.67 -18.41 14.78
N GLU A 76 -7.97 -18.64 14.60
CA GLU A 76 -8.58 -19.33 13.46
C GLU A 76 -8.41 -18.56 12.14
N GLU A 77 -8.09 -17.26 12.22
CA GLU A 77 -7.78 -16.43 11.05
C GLU A 77 -6.34 -16.65 10.55
N PHE A 78 -5.50 -17.39 11.30
CA PHE A 78 -4.10 -17.62 10.96
C PHE A 78 -3.81 -19.09 10.65
N TYR A 79 -2.99 -19.31 9.62
CA TYR A 79 -2.64 -20.64 9.15
C TYR A 79 -1.13 -20.85 9.17
N ALA A 80 -0.69 -21.92 9.83
CA ALA A 80 0.63 -22.47 9.60
C ALA A 80 0.56 -23.39 8.37
N VAL A 81 1.46 -23.18 7.40
CA VAL A 81 1.52 -24.07 6.22
C VAL A 81 2.91 -24.67 6.08
N PHE A 82 2.87 -25.94 5.73
CA PHE A 82 4.04 -26.73 5.44
C PHE A 82 4.24 -26.74 3.93
N ILE A 83 5.36 -26.19 3.48
CA ILE A 83 5.76 -26.27 2.07
C ILE A 83 6.75 -27.42 1.94
N SER A 84 6.38 -28.42 1.16
CA SER A 84 7.21 -29.59 0.84
C SER A 84 6.78 -30.25 -0.47
N ASN A 85 7.56 -31.22 -0.92
CA ASN A 85 7.26 -32.11 -2.04
C ASN A 85 7.77 -33.53 -1.71
N ASP A 86 7.41 -34.52 -2.53
CA ASP A 86 7.80 -35.92 -2.32
C ASP A 86 9.31 -36.12 -2.20
N ARG A 87 10.09 -35.25 -2.86
CA ARG A 87 11.56 -35.31 -2.87
C ARG A 87 12.19 -34.51 -1.74
N ARG A 88 11.39 -33.79 -0.93
CA ARG A 88 11.81 -32.85 0.11
C ARG A 88 12.91 -31.91 -0.39
N MET A 89 12.74 -31.37 -1.58
CA MET A 89 13.68 -30.42 -2.18
C MET A 89 12.88 -29.29 -2.78
N ILE A 90 12.66 -28.25 -1.99
CA ILE A 90 11.92 -27.06 -2.42
C ILE A 90 12.89 -25.90 -2.63
N PRO A 91 12.99 -25.34 -3.84
CA PRO A 91 13.73 -24.12 -4.06
C PRO A 91 12.93 -22.92 -3.54
N LEU A 92 13.54 -22.14 -2.63
CA LEU A 92 12.97 -20.90 -2.11
C LEU A 92 13.90 -19.72 -2.38
N TRP A 93 13.39 -18.67 -3.02
CA TRP A 93 14.10 -17.42 -3.27
C TRP A 93 13.99 -16.45 -2.10
N LYS A 94 14.82 -15.40 -2.12
CA LYS A 94 14.85 -14.31 -1.14
C LYS A 94 14.98 -14.80 0.32
N GLN A 95 15.66 -15.92 0.50
CA GLN A 95 15.96 -16.49 1.81
C GLN A 95 17.20 -15.80 2.42
N LYS A 96 17.24 -15.69 3.74
CA LYS A 96 18.38 -15.07 4.46
C LYS A 96 19.73 -15.73 4.16
N SER A 97 19.72 -17.05 3.94
CA SER A 97 20.91 -17.85 3.61
C SER A 97 21.21 -17.92 2.11
N GLY A 98 20.35 -17.32 1.26
CA GLY A 98 20.55 -17.29 -0.19
C GLY A 98 21.57 -16.24 -0.60
N HIS A 99 22.15 -16.41 -1.78
CA HIS A 99 23.10 -15.48 -2.35
C HIS A 99 22.58 -14.93 -3.68
N GLY A 100 22.37 -13.61 -3.76
CA GLY A 100 21.82 -12.97 -4.96
C GLY A 100 20.40 -13.47 -5.30
N ASP A 101 20.21 -13.93 -6.54
CA ASP A 101 18.95 -14.47 -7.04
C ASP A 101 18.93 -16.01 -7.11
N GLU A 102 19.91 -16.68 -6.51
CA GLU A 102 19.93 -18.14 -6.37
C GLU A 102 18.94 -18.61 -5.29
N PRO A 103 18.20 -19.71 -5.52
CA PRO A 103 17.33 -20.29 -4.52
C PRO A 103 18.13 -21.03 -3.44
N VAL A 104 17.60 -21.04 -2.22
CA VAL A 104 18.03 -21.98 -1.18
C VAL A 104 17.16 -23.22 -1.30
N VAL A 105 17.78 -24.40 -1.41
CA VAL A 105 17.06 -25.68 -1.41
C VAL A 105 16.79 -26.11 0.02
N TRP A 106 15.52 -26.21 0.39
CA TRP A 106 15.09 -26.67 1.70
C TRP A 106 14.83 -28.18 1.69
N VAL A 107 15.43 -28.87 2.66
CA VAL A 107 15.34 -30.34 2.84
C VAL A 107 14.25 -30.78 3.84
N LYS A 108 13.44 -29.82 4.31
CA LYS A 108 12.43 -30.04 5.35
C LYS A 108 11.17 -29.21 5.08
N ASP A 109 10.05 -29.75 5.53
CA ASP A 109 8.73 -29.12 5.50
C ASP A 109 8.74 -27.94 6.48
N SER A 110 8.72 -26.70 5.98
CA SER A 110 8.17 -25.50 6.67
C SER A 110 8.78 -24.23 6.12
N VAL A 111 8.01 -23.53 5.30
CA VAL A 111 7.98 -22.06 5.29
C VAL A 111 6.51 -21.69 5.13
N LEU A 112 5.92 -20.89 6.02
CA LEU A 112 4.81 -20.06 5.57
C LEU A 112 4.74 -18.69 6.24
N SER A 113 4.48 -17.73 5.35
CA SER A 113 3.74 -16.50 5.58
C SER A 113 2.59 -16.68 6.57
N LEU A 114 2.48 -15.77 7.52
CA LEU A 114 1.21 -15.51 8.19
C LEU A 114 0.33 -14.80 7.14
N SER A 115 -0.72 -15.45 6.63
CA SER A 115 -1.74 -14.75 5.83
C SER A 115 -2.86 -14.38 6.79
N GLN A 116 -3.13 -13.09 6.92
CA GLN A 116 -4.32 -12.53 7.54
C GLN A 116 -5.33 -12.22 6.41
#